data_AF-A0A958TFQ4-F1
#
_entry.id   AF-A0A958TFQ4-F1
#
_cell.length_a   1.000
_cell.length_b   1.000
_cell.length_c   1.000
_cell.angle_alpha   90.00
_cell.angle_beta   90.00
_cell.angle_gamma   90.00
#
_symmetry.space_group_name_H-M   'P 1'
#
loop_
_entity.id
_entity.type
_entity.pdbx_description
1 polymer ?
#
loop_
_entity_poly.entity_id
_entity_poly.type
_entity_poly.pdbx_seq_one_letter_code
_entity_poly.pdbx_strand_id
1 'polypeptide(L)' 'MKDLKVLNVEWFSGITGTIGIVKCIDTVTNEHKYYMGVGQTGNDEDDDIQRIISFGVKLNYNRMKNIFA' A
#
# COMPACT_ATOMS: atom_id res chain seq x y z
N MET A 1 -11.19 -7.99 -1.05
CA MET A 1 -9.71 -7.99 -0.98
C MET A 1 -9.06 -9.29 -1.45
N LYS A 2 -9.81 -10.39 -1.72
CA LYS A 2 -9.24 -11.70 -2.08
C LYS A 2 -8.41 -11.72 -3.37
N ASP A 3 -8.55 -10.71 -4.22
CA ASP A 3 -7.94 -10.66 -5.55
C ASP A 3 -6.79 -9.66 -5.66
N LEU A 4 -6.21 -9.21 -4.53
CA LEU A 4 -5.02 -8.36 -4.53
C LEU A 4 -3.82 -9.13 -4.03
N LYS A 5 -2.77 -9.18 -4.84
CA LYS A 5 -1.45 -9.66 -4.42
C LYS A 5 -0.53 -8.47 -4.16
N VAL A 6 0.01 -8.38 -2.95
CA VAL A 6 1.02 -7.37 -2.58
C VAL A 6 2.32 -7.68 -3.32
N LEU A 7 2.91 -6.64 -3.92
CA LEU A 7 4.15 -6.74 -4.69
C LEU A 7 5.31 -6.01 -4.02
N ASN A 8 5.06 -4.81 -3.51
CA ASN A 8 6.07 -4.03 -2.79
C ASN A 8 5.39 -3.08 -1.81
N VAL A 9 6.11 -2.68 -0.77
CA VAL A 9 5.67 -1.74 0.25
C VAL A 9 6.81 -0.79 0.57
N GLU A 10 6.51 0.51 0.60
CA GLU A 10 7.46 1.55 1.00
C GLU A 10 6.95 2.23 2.26
N TRP A 11 7.79 2.26 3.30
CA TRP A 11 7.46 2.80 4.60
C TRP A 11 8.19 4.12 4.85
N PHE A 12 7.43 5.13 5.25
CA PHE A 12 7.90 6.45 5.65
C PHE A 12 7.59 6.63 7.14
N SER A 13 8.58 6.31 7.98
CA SER A 13 8.46 6.38 9.42
C SER A 13 9.04 7.69 9.96
N GLY A 14 8.28 8.35 10.83
CA GLY A 14 8.72 9.54 11.55
C GLY A 14 8.19 9.57 12.98
N ILE A 15 8.55 10.60 13.73
CA ILE A 15 8.14 10.76 15.15
C ILE A 15 6.60 10.75 15.30
N THR A 16 5.89 11.23 14.28
CA THR A 16 4.43 11.37 14.28
C THR A 16 3.68 10.13 13.79
N GLY A 17 4.38 9.05 13.44
CA GLY A 17 3.79 7.81 12.97
C GLY A 17 4.44 7.26 11.70
N THR A 18 3.93 6.12 11.25
CA THR A 18 4.41 5.37 10.09
C THR A 18 3.39 5.44 8.96
N ILE A 19 3.80 5.96 7.81
CA ILE A 19 2.98 6.02 6.61
C ILE A 19 3.49 4.96 5.62
N GLY A 20 2.60 4.11 5.10
CA GLY A 20 2.95 3.10 4.11
C GLY A 20 2.35 3.41 2.74
N ILE A 21 3.08 3.07 1.68
CA ILE A 21 2.57 2.97 0.33
C ILE A 21 2.67 1.51 -0.12
N VAL A 22 1.51 0.90 -0.42
CA VAL A 22 1.40 -0.50 -0.83
C VAL A 22 1.13 -0.58 -2.32
N LYS A 23 2.01 -1.26 -3.06
CA LYS A 23 1.83 -1.63 -4.46
C LYS A 23 1.27 -3.05 -4.53
N CYS A 24 0.11 -3.20 -5.16
CA CYS A 24 -0.55 -4.48 -5.40
C CYS A 24 -0.78 -4.71 -6.89
N ILE A 25 -1.01 -5.96 -7.26
CA ILE A 25 -1.63 -6.34 -8.54
C ILE A 25 -2.99 -6.96 -8.27
N ASP A 26 -3.99 -6.53 -9.03
CA ASP A 26 -5.28 -7.18 -9.09
C ASP A 26 -5.15 -8.46 -9.92
N THR A 27 -5.36 -9.62 -9.31
CA THR A 27 -5.16 -10.92 -9.97
C THR A 27 -6.26 -11.25 -10.96
N VAL A 28 -7.39 -10.51 -10.97
CA VAL A 28 -8.48 -10.67 -11.94
C VAL A 28 -8.24 -9.78 -13.15
N THR A 29 -7.88 -8.51 -12.95
CA THR A 29 -7.70 -7.56 -14.07
C THR A 29 -6.26 -7.41 -14.55
N ASN A 30 -5.30 -7.96 -13.81
CA ASN A 30 -3.86 -7.79 -14.02
C ASN A 30 -3.38 -6.33 -13.95
N GLU A 31 -4.16 -5.45 -13.31
CA GLU A 31 -3.83 -4.04 -13.14
C GLU A 31 -3.07 -3.77 -11.84
N HIS A 32 -2.09 -2.87 -11.92
CA HIS A 32 -1.41 -2.37 -10.73
C HIS A 32 -2.28 -1.38 -9.96
N LYS A 33 -2.35 -1.55 -8.64
CA LYS A 33 -3.05 -0.66 -7.72
C LYS A 33 -2.09 -0.20 -6.62
N TYR A 34 -2.28 1.04 -6.19
CA TYR A 34 -1.44 1.67 -5.18
C TYR A 34 -2.33 2.23 -4.08
N TYR A 35 -1.98 1.99 -2.83
CA TYR A 35 -2.70 2.45 -1.66
C TYR A 35 -1.74 3.15 -0.71
N MET A 36 -2.18 4.21 -0.04
CA MET A 36 -1.39 4.91 0.96
C MET A 36 -2.21 5.18 2.20
N GLY A 37 -1.59 4.99 3.37
CA GLY A 37 -2.25 5.21 4.64
C GLY A 37 -1.28 5.13 5.81
N VAL A 38 -1.82 5.27 7.01
CA VAL A 38 -1.07 5.21 8.26
C VAL A 38 -1.16 3.79 8.81
N GLY A 39 0.00 3.21 9.14
CA GLY A 39 0.08 1.96 9.91
C GLY A 39 -0.45 2.19 11.33
N GLN A 40 -1.19 1.22 11.85
CA GLN A 40 -1.84 1.33 13.16
C GLN A 40 -0.84 1.27 14.31
N THR A 41 0.12 0.36 14.23
CA THR A 41 1.02 0.07 15.35
C THR A 41 2.49 0.11 15.00
N GLY A 42 2.85 -0.10 13.72
CA GLY A 42 4.24 -0.26 13.32
C GLY A 42 4.91 -1.53 13.88
N ASN A 43 4.15 -2.42 14.52
CA ASN A 43 4.63 -3.65 15.15
C ASN A 43 4.21 -4.91 14.37
N ASP A 44 3.24 -4.80 13.47
CA ASP A 44 2.77 -5.88 12.60
C ASP A 44 2.59 -5.32 11.18
N GLU A 45 3.53 -5.66 10.31
CA GLU A 45 3.56 -5.17 8.93
C GLU A 45 2.37 -5.68 8.12
N ASP A 46 1.96 -6.94 8.31
CA ASP A 46 0.88 -7.55 7.55
C ASP A 46 -0.47 -6.90 7.90
N ASP A 47 -0.73 -6.64 9.19
CA ASP A 47 -1.94 -5.93 9.63
C ASP A 47 -1.96 -4.49 9.11
N ASP A 48 -0.83 -3.79 9.18
CA ASP A 48 -0.70 -2.42 8.67
C ASP A 48 -0.93 -2.36 7.14
N ILE A 49 -0.40 -3.33 6.38
CA ILE A 49 -0.66 -3.46 4.93
C ILE A 49 -2.15 -3.69 4.66
N GLN A 50 -2.78 -4.65 5.36
CA GLN A 50 -4.21 -4.94 5.17
C GLN A 50 -5.09 -3.73 5.49
N ARG A 51 -4.75 -3.00 6.55
CA ARG A 51 -5.43 -1.75 6.93
C ARG A 51 -5.28 -0.70 5.84
N ILE A 52 -4.08 -0.49 5.30
CA ILE A 52 -3.83 0.49 4.24
C ILE A 52 -4.58 0.12 2.96
N ILE A 53 -4.62 -1.16 2.57
CA ILE A 53 -5.40 -1.60 1.41
C ILE A 53 -6.91 -1.38 1.64
N SER A 54 -7.39 -1.62 2.85
CA SER A 54 -8.82 -1.54 3.21
C SER A 54 -9.33 -0.10 3.34
N PHE A 55 -8.56 0.76 3.99
CA PHE A 55 -9.02 2.08 4.45
C PHE A 55 -8.14 3.24 3.96
N GLY A 56 -7.00 2.93 3.34
CA GLY A 56 -6.11 3.94 2.78
C GLY A 56 -6.68 4.60 1.52
N VAL A 57 -5.98 5.63 1.08
CA VAL A 57 -6.30 6.36 -0.14
C VAL A 57 -5.73 5.60 -1.33
N LYS A 58 -6.57 5.32 -2.34
CA LYS A 58 -6.12 4.80 -3.63
C LYS A 58 -5.39 5.88 -4.40
N LEU A 59 -4.15 5.60 -4.80
CA LEU A 59 -3.31 6.53 -5.56
C LEU A 59 -3.44 6.31 -7.07
N ASN A 60 -3.19 7.38 -7.83
CA ASN A 60 -3.23 7.34 -9.29
C ASN A 60 -2.01 6.61 -9.86
N TYR A 61 -2.24 5.62 -10.73
CA TYR A 61 -1.21 4.81 -11.38
C TYR A 61 -0.10 5.64 -12.04
N ASN A 62 -0.47 6.66 -12.83
CA ASN A 62 0.50 7.45 -13.60
C ASN A 62 1.46 8.23 -12.72
N ARG A 63 1.04 8.59 -11.51
CA ARG A 63 1.89 9.25 -10.51
C ARG A 63 2.82 8.26 -9.82
N MET A 64 2.35 7.04 -9.58
CA MET A 64 3.09 6.06 -8.78
C MET A 64 4.06 5.18 -9.58
N LYS A 65 3.84 5.02 -10.88
CA LYS A 65 4.71 4.18 -11.73
C LYS A 65 6.19 4.59 -11.71
N ASN A 66 6.49 5.86 -11.44
CA ASN A 66 7.86 6.38 -11.38
C ASN A 66 8.50 6.25 -9.99
N ILE A 67 7.70 6.07 -8.94
CA ILE A 67 8.20 5.89 -7.56
C ILE A 67 8.66 4.44 -7.36
N PHE A 68 8.02 3.49 -8.04
CA PHE A 68 8.31 2.06 -7.98
C PHE A 68 8.84 1.51 -9.31
N ALA A 69 9.57 2.34 -10.07
CA ALA A 69 10.16 1.98 -11.36
C ALA A 69 11.41 1.10 -11.20
#